data_AF-X1ALQ0-F1
#
_entry.id   AF-X1ALQ0-F1
#
_cell.length_a   1.000
_cell.length_b   1.000
_cell.length_c   1.000
_cell.angle_alpha   90.00
_cell.angle_beta   90.00
_cell.angle_gamma   90.00
#
_symmetry.space_group_name_H-M   'P 1'
#
loop_
_entity.id
_entity.type
_entity.pdbx_description
1 polymer ?
#
loop_
_entity_poly.entity_id
_entity_poly.type
_entity_poly.pdbx_seq_one_letter_code
_entity_poly.pdbx_strand_id
1 'polypeptide(L)' 'MWDGVGFRIGIYLAELSSPLDIVYNLEIDRWGGEERLRLNILDFAPTS' A
#
# COMPACT_ATOMS: atom_id res chain seq x y z
N MET A 1 -13.72 -0.52 1.57
CA MET A 1 -12.34 -0.01 1.77
C MET A 1 -11.41 -1.17 1.47
N TRP A 2 -10.37 -0.98 0.65
CA TRP A 2 -9.38 -2.02 0.33
C TRP A 2 -8.16 -1.85 1.22
N ASP A 3 -7.56 -2.96 1.64
CA ASP A 3 -6.32 -2.95 2.41
C ASP A 3 -5.11 -2.74 1.48
N GLY A 4 -4.11 -2.02 1.98
CA GLY A 4 -2.83 -1.81 1.30
C GLY A 4 -1.66 -2.31 2.14
N VAL A 5 -0.64 -2.87 1.49
CA VAL A 5 0.62 -3.27 2.13
C VAL A 5 1.78 -2.83 1.24
N GLY A 6 2.85 -2.31 1.85
CA GLY A 6 4.11 -2.08 1.16
C GLY A 6 5.25 -2.76 1.90
N PHE A 7 6.14 -3.40 1.16
CA PHE A 7 7.29 -4.11 1.71
C PHE A 7 8.57 -3.32 1.45
N ARG A 8 9.51 -3.36 2.40
CA ARG A 8 10.85 -2.72 2.28
C ARG A 8 10.83 -1.19 2.13
N ILE A 9 9.70 -0.54 2.39
CA ILE A 9 9.50 0.92 2.35
C ILE A 9 9.79 1.62 3.68
N GLY A 10 10.49 0.97 4.62
CA GLY A 10 10.78 1.53 5.94
C GLY A 10 11.66 2.80 5.93
N ILE A 11 12.38 3.05 4.83
CA ILE A 11 13.17 4.27 4.65
C ILE A 11 12.30 5.53 4.50
N TYR A 12 11.05 5.37 4.06
CA TYR A 12 10.10 6.45 3.81
C TYR A 12 9.27 6.84 5.04
N LEU A 13 9.61 6.34 6.24
CA LEU A 13 8.85 6.63 7.48
C LEU A 13 8.71 8.13 7.76
N ALA A 14 9.72 8.94 7.43
CA ALA A 14 9.68 10.39 7.60
C ALA A 14 8.68 11.09 6.64
N GLU A 15 8.29 10.42 5.57
CA GLU A 15 7.36 10.90 4.54
C GLU A 15 5.92 10.48 4.82
N LEU A 16 5.67 9.76 5.92
CA LEU A 16 4.34 9.30 6.30
C LEU A 16 3.48 10.49 6.78
N SER A 17 2.56 10.93 5.94
CA SER A 17 1.56 11.95 6.24
C SER A 17 0.14 11.44 6.04
N SER A 18 -0.86 12.29 6.27
CA SER A 18 -2.22 12.07 5.82
C SER A 18 -2.75 13.40 5.27
N PRO A 19 -3.09 13.49 3.96
CA PRO A 19 -3.18 12.42 2.97
C PRO A 19 -1.83 11.98 2.36
N LEU A 20 -1.86 10.88 1.60
CA LEU A 20 -0.73 10.30 0.84
C LEU A 20 -1.13 10.04 -0.61
N ASP A 21 -0.19 10.27 -1.51
CA ASP A 21 -0.24 9.80 -2.89
C ASP A 21 0.51 8.47 -2.97
N ILE A 22 -0.07 7.44 -3.61
CA ILE A 22 0.49 6.09 -3.64
C ILE A 22 0.65 5.56 -5.07
N VAL A 23 1.75 4.84 -5.32
CA VAL A 23 1.94 4.01 -6.52
C VAL A 23 1.70 2.56 -6.12
N TYR A 24 0.81 1.86 -6.82
CA TYR A 24 0.42 0.50 -6.44
C TYR A 24 0.11 -0.39 -7.65
N ASN A 25 0.23 -1.69 -7.43
CA ASN A 25 -0.44 -2.72 -8.22
C ASN A 25 -1.69 -3.20 -7.48
N LEU A 26 -2.77 -3.47 -8.22
CA LEU A 26 -3.96 -4.14 -7.68
C LEU A 26 -3.80 -5.65 -7.86
N GLU A 27 -3.81 -6.39 -6.76
CA GLU A 27 -3.53 -7.84 -6.75
C GLU A 27 -4.63 -8.62 -6.01
N ILE A 28 -4.75 -9.91 -6.34
CA ILE A 28 -5.59 -10.85 -5.57
C ILE A 28 -4.71 -11.48 -4.48
N ASP A 29 -5.03 -11.21 -3.22
CA ASP A 29 -4.49 -11.92 -2.07
C ASP A 29 -5.31 -13.18 -1.80
N ARG A 30 -4.62 -14.31 -1.60
CA ARG A 30 -5.20 -15.63 -1.34
C ARG A 30 -4.75 -16.17 0.01
N TRP A 31 -5.12 -15.45 1.06
CA TRP A 31 -4.76 -15.81 2.43
C TRP A 31 -6.00 -16.19 3.25
N GLY A 32 -5.87 -17.21 4.10
CA GLY A 32 -6.97 -17.68 4.94
C GLY A 32 -8.11 -18.40 4.21
N GLY A 33 -7.89 -18.84 2.96
CA GLY A 33 -8.90 -19.51 2.15
C GLY A 33 -9.88 -18.55 1.44
N GLU A 34 -9.69 -17.25 1.59
CA GLU A 34 -10.47 -16.20 0.93
C GLU A 34 -9.67 -15.51 -0.17
N GLU A 35 -10.36 -15.03 -1.21
CA GLU A 35 -9.77 -14.15 -2.23
C GLU A 35 -10.17 -12.70 -1.96
N ARG A 36 -9.18 -11.81 -1.88
CA ARG A 36 -9.42 -10.38 -1.65
C ARG A 36 -8.58 -9.53 -2.58
N LEU A 37 -9.14 -8.41 -3.03
CA LEU A 37 -8.36 -7.36 -3.68
C LEU A 37 -7.51 -6.64 -2.64
N ARG A 38 -6.21 -6.48 -2.94
CA ARG A 38 -5.24 -5.76 -2.12
C ARG A 38 -4.42 -4.80 -2.97
N LEU A 39 -4.10 -3.64 -2.39
CA LEU A 39 -3.16 -2.70 -2.96
C LEU A 39 -1.74 -3.10 -2.54
N ASN A 40 -0.90 -3.52 -3.48
CA ASN A 40 0.52 -3.74 -3.25
C ASN A 40 1.26 -2.43 -3.55
N ILE A 41 1.63 -1.71 -2.48
CA ILE A 41 2.21 -0.37 -2.54
C ILE A 41 3.69 -0.48 -2.89
N LEU A 42 4.06 0.17 -3.99
CA LEU A 42 5.43 0.21 -4.50
C LEU A 42 6.18 1.45 -4.00
N ASP A 43 5.46 2.57 -3.87
CA ASP A 43 6.00 3.86 -3.43
C ASP A 43 4.88 4.77 -2.90
N PHE A 44 5.23 5.79 -2.12
CA PHE A 44 4.29 6.83 -1.67
C PHE A 44 4.99 8.16 -1.41
N ALA A 45 4.21 9.25 -1.41
CA ALA A 45 4.69 10.57 -1.04
C ALA A 45 3.58 11.36 -0.31
N PRO A 46 3.93 12.41 0.45
CA PRO A 46 2.95 13.35 0.98
C PRO A 46 2.13 14.00 -0.14
N THR A 47 0.82 14.08 0.05
CA THR A 47 -0.05 14.82 -0.89
C THR A 47 0.21 16.33 -0.76
N SER A 48 0.22 17.04 -1.91
CA SER A 48 0.39 18.51 -2.00
C SER A 48 -0.84 19.32 -1.62
#